data_AF-A0A835WRX6-F1
#
_entry.id   AF-A0A835WRX6-F1
#
_cell.length_a   1.000
_cell.length_b   1.000
_cell.length_c   1.000
_cell.angle_alpha   90.00
_cell.angle_beta   90.00
_cell.angle_gamma   90.00
#
_symmetry.space_group_name_H-M   'P 1'
#
loop_
_entity.id
_entity.type
_entity.pdbx_description
1 polymer ?
#
loop_
_entity_poly.entity_id
_entity_poly.type
_entity_poly.pdbx_seq_one_letter_code
_entity_poly.pdbx_strand_id
1 'polypeptide(L)'
;MSAQSTTVLSKYRELLRLISRLSGQKKTDALAEARNTIRARRAETNPEQLLQHQKELASKIGYLRIVTPRRPGEVGAGSFVVRDGNLVEGSGELKGARVADGTISMEEAHKRNDRDFKRFYGAPKPKNILF
;
A
#
# COMPACT_ATOMS: atom_id res chain seq x y z
N MET A 1 5.42 -5.40 24.18
CA MET A 1 6.21 -4.63 23.19
C MET A 1 5.80 -3.17 23.27
N SER A 2 6.72 -2.23 23.42
CA SER A 2 6.38 -0.79 23.48
C SER A 2 5.88 -0.30 22.12
N ALA A 3 4.98 0.69 22.08
CA ALA A 3 4.48 1.28 20.82
C ALA A 3 5.60 1.84 19.92
N GLN A 4 6.73 2.21 20.51
CA GLN A 4 7.91 2.67 19.79
C GLN A 4 8.62 1.51 19.07
N SER A 5 8.69 0.33 19.68
CA SER A 5 9.28 -0.86 19.07
C SER A 5 8.53 -1.32 17.82
N THR A 6 7.19 -1.28 17.83
CA THR A 6 6.36 -1.65 16.68
C THR A 6 6.55 -0.67 15.51
N THR A 7 6.64 0.63 15.82
CA THR A 7 6.90 1.69 14.83
C THR A 7 8.27 1.53 14.17
N VAL A 8 9.32 1.27 14.95
CA VAL A 8 10.68 1.05 14.43
C VAL A 8 10.73 -0.19 13.54
N LEU A 9 10.10 -1.30 13.96
CA LEU A 9 10.03 -2.52 13.16
C LEU A 9 9.27 -2.33 11.85
N SER A 10 8.19 -1.55 11.85
CA SER A 10 7.44 -1.21 10.65
C SER A 10 8.32 -0.45 9.65
N LYS A 11 8.98 0.63 10.11
CA LYS A 11 9.90 1.41 9.28
C LYS A 11 11.09 0.59 8.79
N TYR A 12 11.62 -0.30 9.62
CA TYR A 12 12.72 -1.18 9.21
C TYR A 12 12.30 -2.16 8.11
N ARG A 13 11.12 -2.78 8.23
CA ARG A 13 10.58 -3.64 7.16
C ARG A 13 10.38 -2.86 5.87
N GLU A 14 9.90 -1.63 5.96
CA GLU A 14 9.79 -0.75 4.81
C GLU A 14 11.14 -0.47 4.16
N LEU A 15 12.15 -0.10 4.97
CA LEU A 15 13.51 0.11 4.51
C LEU A 15 14.06 -1.12 3.76
N LEU A 16 13.87 -2.32 4.31
CA LEU A 16 14.30 -3.57 3.67
C LEU A 16 13.58 -3.84 2.35
N ARG A 17 12.28 -3.55 2.26
CA ARG A 17 11.53 -3.65 1.00
C ARG A 17 12.10 -2.72 -0.05
N LEU A 18 12.42 -1.47 0.30
CA LEU A 18 13.03 -0.52 -0.63
C LEU A 18 14.45 -0.94 -1.04
N ILE A 19 15.29 -1.38 -0.10
CA ILE A 19 16.62 -1.90 -0.41
C ILE A 19 16.55 -3.11 -1.35
N SER A 20 15.51 -3.94 -1.23
CA SER A 20 15.35 -5.12 -2.08
C SER A 20 15.23 -4.79 -3.57
N ARG A 21 14.80 -3.57 -3.91
CA ARG A 21 14.65 -3.03 -5.27
C ARG A 21 15.96 -2.54 -5.88
N LEU A 22 16.99 -2.30 -5.06
CA LEU A 22 18.33 -1.97 -5.55
C LEU A 22 18.93 -3.18 -6.25
N SER A 23 19.76 -2.94 -7.27
CA SER A 23 20.45 -3.98 -8.02
C SER A 23 21.89 -4.19 -7.54
N GLY A 24 22.36 -5.43 -7.64
CA GLY A 24 23.77 -5.81 -7.46
C GLY A 24 24.37 -5.44 -6.10
N GLN A 25 25.60 -4.93 -6.12
CA GLN A 25 26.40 -4.62 -4.94
C GLN A 25 25.77 -3.53 -4.03
N LYS A 26 25.06 -2.57 -4.62
CA LYS A 26 24.39 -1.51 -3.85
C LYS A 26 23.35 -2.07 -2.88
N LYS A 27 22.70 -3.17 -3.24
CA LYS A 27 21.74 -3.86 -2.37
C LYS A 27 22.43 -4.52 -1.19
N THR A 28 23.53 -5.23 -1.41
CA THR A 28 24.26 -5.94 -0.35
C THR A 28 24.84 -4.96 0.66
N ASP A 29 25.43 -3.86 0.17
CA ASP A 29 26.05 -2.85 1.00
C ASP A 29 25.00 -2.10 1.83
N ALA A 30 23.91 -1.65 1.20
CA ALA A 30 22.82 -0.96 1.90
C ALA A 30 22.14 -1.85 2.96
N LEU A 31 22.05 -3.16 2.69
CA LEU A 31 21.47 -4.12 3.61
C LEU A 31 22.38 -4.37 4.82
N ALA A 32 23.69 -4.51 4.61
CA ALA A 32 24.68 -4.62 5.68
C ALA A 32 24.68 -3.36 6.56
N GLU A 33 24.70 -2.19 5.93
CA GLU A 33 24.65 -0.89 6.62
C GLU A 33 23.38 -0.75 7.47
N ALA A 34 22.20 -1.08 6.91
CA ALA A 34 20.92 -1.02 7.62
C ALA A 34 20.88 -1.95 8.85
N ARG A 35 21.44 -3.16 8.72
CA ARG A 35 21.52 -4.12 9.85
C ARG A 35 22.47 -3.62 10.94
N ASN A 36 23.65 -3.14 10.56
CA ASN A 36 24.68 -2.69 11.49
C ASN A 36 24.22 -1.45 12.26
N THR A 37 23.64 -0.48 11.57
CA THR A 37 23.15 0.78 12.18
C THR A 37 22.04 0.53 13.20
N ILE A 38 21.05 -0.30 12.89
CA ILE A 38 19.95 -0.60 13.83
C ILE A 38 20.44 -1.41 15.03
N ARG A 39 21.37 -2.36 14.82
CA ARG A 39 21.96 -3.11 15.93
C ARG A 39 22.78 -2.21 16.84
N ALA A 40 23.59 -1.31 16.28
CA ALA A 40 24.40 -0.37 17.06
C ALA A 40 23.54 0.55 17.94
N ARG A 41 22.38 0.97 17.43
CA ARG A 41 21.44 1.88 18.14
C ARG A 41 20.47 1.17 19.08
N ARG A 42 20.58 -0.16 19.25
CA ARG A 42 19.64 -0.96 20.07
C ARG A 42 19.65 -0.58 21.54
N ALA A 43 20.82 -0.23 22.07
CA ALA A 43 21.02 0.09 23.48
C ALA A 43 20.79 1.57 23.80
N GLU A 44 20.47 2.40 22.80
CA GLU A 44 20.23 3.83 23.00
C GLU A 44 18.96 4.05 23.81
N THR A 45 19.07 4.79 24.91
CA THR A 45 17.96 5.09 25.83
C THR A 45 17.64 6.58 25.89
N ASN A 46 18.51 7.45 25.35
CA ASN A 46 18.28 8.88 25.37
C ASN A 46 17.14 9.24 24.40
N PRO A 47 16.05 9.90 24.87
CA PRO A 47 14.90 10.25 24.04
C PRO A 47 15.25 11.16 22.86
N GLU A 48 16.20 12.08 23.02
CA GLU A 48 16.60 12.99 21.94
C GLU A 48 17.34 12.25 20.82
N GLN A 49 18.25 11.35 21.19
CA GLN A 49 18.98 10.51 20.24
C GLN A 49 18.05 9.54 19.53
N LEU A 50 17.09 8.95 20.24
CA LEU A 50 16.07 8.09 19.64
C LEU A 50 15.24 8.84 18.59
N LEU A 51 14.85 10.08 18.87
CA LEU A 51 14.11 10.92 17.93
C LEU A 51 14.97 11.28 16.71
N GLN A 52 16.24 11.60 16.93
CA GLN A 52 17.20 11.86 15.87
C GLN A 52 17.39 10.64 14.96
N HIS A 53 17.56 9.44 15.54
CA HIS A 53 17.65 8.20 14.78
C HIS A 53 16.39 7.90 13.98
N GLN A 54 15.21 8.22 14.51
CA GLN A 54 13.95 8.07 13.77
C GLN A 54 13.85 9.03 12.59
N LYS A 55 14.32 10.27 12.73
CA LYS A 55 14.40 11.24 11.64
C LYS A 55 15.32 10.74 10.53
N GLU A 56 16.53 10.29 10.88
CA GLU A 56 17.50 9.74 9.92
C GLU A 56 16.93 8.52 9.16
N LEU A 57 16.26 7.62 9.87
CA LEU A 57 15.60 6.47 9.26
C LEU A 57 14.52 6.89 8.27
N ALA A 58 13.69 7.88 8.64
CA ALA A 58 12.64 8.41 7.77
C ALA A 58 13.23 9.09 6.53
N SER A 59 14.30 9.88 6.67
CA SER A 59 14.99 10.52 5.55
C SER A 59 15.58 9.49 4.59
N LYS A 60 16.20 8.41 5.10
CA LYS A 60 16.76 7.33 4.27
C LYS A 60 15.67 6.57 3.50
N ILE A 61 14.52 6.31 4.14
CA ILE A 61 13.34 5.74 3.48
C ILE A 61 12.84 6.68 2.36
N GLY A 62 12.70 7.98 2.66
CA GLY A 62 12.28 8.99 1.68
C GLY A 62 13.19 9.04 0.46
N TYR A 63 14.51 9.07 0.68
CA TYR A 63 15.51 9.01 -0.38
C TYR A 63 15.36 7.73 -1.23
N LEU A 64 15.26 6.56 -0.61
CA LEU A 64 15.11 5.31 -1.35
C LEU A 64 13.79 5.23 -2.12
N ARG A 65 12.69 5.81 -1.62
CA ARG A 65 11.43 5.89 -2.39
C ARG A 65 11.59 6.68 -3.69
N ILE A 66 12.41 7.73 -3.67
CA ILE A 66 12.71 8.56 -4.86
C ILE A 66 13.61 7.79 -5.83
N VAL A 67 14.67 7.15 -5.32
CA VAL A 67 15.67 6.46 -6.15
C VAL A 67 15.19 5.09 -6.64
N THR A 68 14.29 4.43 -5.92
CA THR A 68 13.71 3.12 -6.27
C THR A 68 12.20 3.23 -6.49
N PRO A 69 11.78 3.82 -7.64
CA PRO A 69 10.36 3.95 -7.95
C PRO A 69 9.68 2.58 -7.97
N ARG A 70 8.38 2.57 -7.61
CA ARG A 70 7.56 1.36 -7.64
C ARG A 70 7.45 0.86 -9.07
N ARG A 71 7.48 -0.47 -9.25
CA ARG A 71 7.19 -1.04 -10.56
C ARG A 71 5.69 -1.01 -10.82
N PRO A 72 5.25 -0.73 -12.06
CA PRO A 72 3.84 -0.86 -12.42
C PRO A 72 3.35 -2.28 -12.11
N GLY A 73 2.22 -2.39 -11.40
CA GLY A 73 1.65 -3.67 -10.93
C GLY A 73 2.08 -4.12 -9.53
N GLU A 74 2.99 -3.41 -8.86
CA GLU A 74 3.32 -3.67 -7.46
C GLU A 74 2.20 -3.07 -6.57
N VAL A 75 1.17 -3.88 -6.30
CA VAL A 75 -0.01 -3.48 -5.50
C VAL A 75 0.43 -3.19 -4.06
N GLY A 76 0.80 -1.94 -3.80
CA GLY A 76 0.75 -1.39 -2.44
C GLY A 76 -0.71 -1.28 -2.01
N ALA A 77 -0.96 -1.28 -0.70
CA ALA A 77 -2.27 -0.89 -0.16
C ALA A 77 -2.57 0.54 -0.63
N GLY A 78 -3.29 0.65 -1.74
CA GLY A 78 -3.70 1.87 -2.42
C GLY A 78 -5.19 1.76 -2.70
N SER A 79 -5.89 2.88 -2.59
CA SER A 79 -7.29 2.96 -3.00
C SER A 79 -7.31 3.02 -4.51
N PHE A 80 -7.91 2.03 -5.15
CA PHE A 80 -8.10 2.01 -6.60
C PHE A 80 -9.53 2.44 -6.89
N VAL A 81 -9.69 3.37 -7.84
CA VAL A 81 -11.00 3.85 -8.29
C VAL A 81 -11.09 3.58 -9.78
N VAL A 82 -12.22 3.02 -10.23
CA VAL A 82 -12.48 2.83 -11.66
C VAL A 82 -12.93 4.16 -12.25
N ARG A 83 -12.19 4.65 -13.26
CA ARG A 83 -12.57 5.81 -14.08
C ARG A 83 -12.48 5.42 -15.55
N ASP A 84 -13.55 5.69 -16.30
CA ASP A 84 -13.61 5.41 -17.74
C ASP A 84 -13.23 3.97 -18.12
N GLY A 85 -13.72 2.99 -17.33
CA GLY A 85 -13.44 1.57 -17.54
C GLY A 85 -12.02 1.12 -17.19
N ASN A 86 -11.16 2.03 -16.72
CA ASN A 86 -9.79 1.74 -16.33
C ASN A 86 -9.61 1.87 -14.82
N LEU A 87 -8.81 0.97 -14.23
CA LEU A 87 -8.49 0.97 -12.81
C LEU A 87 -7.36 1.99 -12.56
N VAL A 88 -7.68 3.11 -11.92
CA VAL A 88 -6.74 4.23 -11.71
C VAL A 88 -6.45 4.37 -10.21
N GLU A 89 -5.18 4.60 -9.85
CA GLU A 89 -4.78 4.90 -8.47
C GLU A 89 -5.28 6.29 -8.08
N GLY A 90 -6.14 6.38 -7.07
CA GLY A 90 -6.73 7.65 -6.65
C GLY A 90 -7.51 7.57 -5.35
N SER A 91 -7.58 8.68 -4.62
CA SER A 91 -8.53 8.82 -3.50
C SER A 91 -9.88 9.26 -4.06
N GLY A 92 -10.92 8.44 -3.91
CA GLY A 92 -12.28 8.87 -4.20
C GLY A 92 -12.68 9.93 -3.18
N GLU A 93 -13.05 11.13 -3.64
CA GLU A 93 -13.75 12.09 -2.78
C GLU A 93 -15.10 11.51 -2.41
N LEU A 94 -15.27 11.17 -1.13
CA LEU A 94 -16.56 10.79 -0.56
C LEU A 94 -17.45 12.03 -0.48
N LYS A 95 -18.08 12.41 -1.60
CA LYS A 95 -19.28 13.23 -1.55
C LYS A 95 -20.37 12.39 -0.89
N GLY A 96 -20.90 12.91 0.22
CA GLY A 96 -21.76 12.19 1.14
C GLY A 96 -22.92 11.43 0.51
N ALA A 97 -23.33 10.39 1.23
CA ALA A 97 -24.60 9.68 1.12
C ALA A 97 -24.97 9.13 -0.28
N ARG A 98 -24.22 8.11 -0.70
CA ARG A 98 -24.69 6.79 -1.18
C ARG A 98 -23.53 6.08 -1.89
N VAL A 99 -22.49 5.76 -1.12
CA VAL A 99 -21.56 4.71 -1.54
C VAL A 99 -22.19 3.41 -1.08
N ALA A 100 -22.31 2.45 -2.00
CA ALA A 100 -22.68 1.09 -1.63
C ALA A 100 -21.76 0.68 -0.48
N ASP A 101 -22.33 0.50 0.71
CA ASP A 101 -21.63 -0.14 1.80
C ASP A 101 -20.95 -1.36 1.20
N GLY A 102 -19.63 -1.46 1.34
CA GLY A 102 -18.82 -2.57 0.81
C GLY A 102 -19.14 -3.91 1.50
N THR A 103 -20.35 -4.03 2.06
CA THR A 103 -20.93 -5.20 2.71
C THR A 103 -21.44 -6.23 1.71
N ILE A 104 -21.61 -5.86 0.44
CA ILE A 104 -22.13 -6.74 -0.59
C ILE A 104 -20.96 -7.41 -1.32
N SER A 105 -20.95 -8.74 -1.30
CA SER A 105 -19.96 -9.53 -2.04
C SER A 105 -20.10 -9.34 -3.55
N MET A 106 -19.02 -9.58 -4.30
CA MET A 106 -19.06 -9.52 -5.77
C MET A 106 -20.16 -10.42 -6.37
N GLU A 107 -20.37 -11.59 -5.77
CA GLU A 107 -21.43 -12.52 -6.20
C GLU A 107 -22.84 -11.95 -6.00
N GLU A 108 -23.09 -11.28 -4.88
CA GLU A 108 -24.37 -10.62 -4.61
C GLU A 108 -24.59 -9.40 -5.52
N ALA A 109 -23.53 -8.67 -5.84
CA ALA A 109 -23.58 -7.57 -6.81
C ALA A 109 -23.96 -8.09 -8.20
N HIS A 110 -23.39 -9.22 -8.64
CA HIS A 110 -23.76 -9.87 -9.91
C HIS A 110 -25.23 -10.29 -9.93
N LYS A 111 -25.71 -10.97 -8.87
CA LYS A 111 -27.12 -11.38 -8.76
C LYS A 111 -28.09 -10.20 -8.80
N ARG A 112 -27.70 -9.08 -8.16
CA ARG A 112 -28.50 -7.85 -8.16
C ARG A 112 -28.55 -7.23 -9.56
N ASN A 113 -27.42 -7.13 -10.23
CA ASN A 113 -27.32 -6.62 -11.60
C ASN A 113 -28.17 -7.45 -12.57
N ASP A 114 -28.11 -8.79 -12.48
CA ASP A 114 -28.91 -9.69 -13.34
C ASP A 114 -30.41 -9.53 -13.11
N ARG A 115 -30.82 -9.37 -11.84
CA ARG A 115 -32.21 -9.11 -11.47
C ARG A 115 -32.71 -7.78 -12.01
N ASP A 116 -31.91 -6.74 -11.87
CA ASP A 116 -32.28 -5.39 -12.27
C ASP A 116 -32.31 -5.30 -13.82
N PHE A 117 -31.37 -5.94 -14.51
CA PHE A 117 -31.38 -6.09 -15.97
C PHE A 117 -32.66 -6.78 -16.47
N LYS A 118 -33.06 -7.89 -15.84
CA LYS A 118 -34.31 -8.58 -16.19
C LYS A 118 -35.55 -7.72 -15.97
N ARG A 119 -35.56 -6.86 -14.94
CA ARG A 119 -36.67 -5.93 -14.68
C ARG A 119 -36.77 -4.84 -15.75
N PHE A 120 -35.64 -4.29 -16.18
CA PHE A 120 -35.62 -3.20 -17.16
C PHE A 120 -35.89 -3.68 -18.59
N TYR A 121 -35.31 -4.83 -18.97
CA TYR A 121 -35.30 -5.29 -20.35
C TYR A 121 -36.18 -6.52 -20.61
N GLY A 122 -36.84 -7.07 -19.57
CA GLY A 122 -37.73 -8.23 -19.70
C GLY A 122 -37.03 -9.56 -20.05
N ALA A 123 -35.71 -9.55 -20.24
CA ALA A 123 -34.91 -10.69 -20.67
C ALA A 123 -33.70 -10.91 -19.73
N PRO A 124 -33.19 -12.16 -19.61
CA PRO A 124 -32.00 -12.43 -18.83
C PRO A 124 -30.75 -11.73 -19.44
N LYS A 125 -29.83 -11.30 -18.58
CA LYS A 125 -28.59 -10.64 -19.01
C LYS A 125 -27.72 -11.61 -19.84
N PRO A 126 -27.24 -11.20 -21.02
CA PRO A 126 -26.31 -12.01 -21.82
C PRO A 126 -24.98 -12.20 -21.09
N LYS A 127 -24.45 -13.44 -21.10
CA LYS A 127 -23.21 -13.81 -20.39
C LYS A 127 -21.95 -13.07 -20.87
N ASN A 128 -22.01 -12.39 -22.01
CA ASN A 128 -20.86 -11.74 -22.65
C ASN A 128 -20.80 -10.23 -22.39
N ILE A 129 -21.68 -9.67 -21.55
CA ILE A 129 -21.74 -8.24 -21.29
C ILE A 129 -21.15 -7.95 -19.90
N LEU A 130 -19.94 -7.39 -19.90
CA LEU A 130 -19.27 -6.81 -18.72
C LEU A 130 -19.69 -5.33 -18.60
N PHE A 131 -20.68 -5.08 -17.75
CA PHE A 131 -20.99 -3.77 -17.16
C PHE A 131 -21.00 -3.96 -15.65
#